data_AF-A0AAT9KVZ5-F1
#
_entry.id   AF-A0AAT9KVZ5-F1
#
_cell.length_a   1.000
_cell.length_b   1.000
_cell.length_c   1.000
_cell.angle_alpha   90.00
_cell.angle_beta   90.00
_cell.angle_gamma   90.00
#
_symmetry.space_group_name_H-M   'P 1'
#
loop_
_entity.id
_entity.type
_entity.pdbx_description
1 polymer ?
#
loop_
_entity_poly.entity_id
_entity_poly.type
_entity_poly.pdbx_seq_one_letter_code
_entity_poly.pdbx_strand_id
1 'polypeptide(L)' 'MRAAALQYVRKVSGFRAPAAHNREVFDRAVEEITAATMTLLDGLEIRGSGARSTAGG' A
#
# COMPACT_ATOMS: atom_id res chain seq x y z
N MET A 1 2.98 5.30 0.84
CA MET A 1 1.89 4.50 0.24
C MET A 1 2.28 4.02 -1.16
N ARG A 2 2.66 4.92 -2.08
CA ARG A 2 3.23 4.56 -3.39
C ARG A 2 4.40 3.56 -3.33
N ALA A 3 5.31 3.73 -2.37
CA ALA A 3 6.41 2.77 -2.17
C ALA A 3 5.93 1.35 -1.81
N ALA A 4 4.87 1.22 -1.02
CA ALA A 4 4.28 -0.08 -0.67
C ALA A 4 3.56 -0.70 -1.88
N ALA A 5 2.79 0.11 -2.61
CA ALA A 5 2.17 -0.29 -3.88
C ALA A 5 3.24 -0.78 -4.88
N LEU A 6 4.37 -0.07 -5.00
CA LEU A 6 5.50 -0.51 -5.84
C LEU A 6 6.04 -1.88 -5.43
N GLN A 7 6.23 -2.13 -4.13
CA GLN A 7 6.69 -3.44 -3.68
C GLN A 7 5.66 -4.54 -3.97
N TYR A 8 4.37 -4.25 -3.81
CA TYR A 8 3.30 -5.18 -4.17
C TYR A 8 3.33 -5.52 -5.66
N VAL A 9 3.40 -4.52 -6.54
CA VAL A 9 3.44 -4.73 -8.00
C VAL A 9 4.68 -5.55 -8.39
N ARG A 10 5.85 -5.27 -7.82
CA ARG A 10 7.07 -6.08 -8.05
C ARG A 10 6.90 -7.53 -7.59
N LYS A 11 6.25 -7.74 -6.44
CA LYS A 11 6.01 -9.07 -5.89
C LYS A 11 5.05 -9.88 -6.75
N VAL A 12 3.95 -9.29 -7.20
CA VAL A 12 2.91 -9.97 -7.98
C VAL A 12 3.35 -10.23 -9.42
N SER A 13 4.01 -9.26 -10.04
CA SER A 13 4.46 -9.38 -11.43
C SER A 13 5.69 -10.29 -11.60
N GLY A 14 6.42 -10.59 -10.52
CA GLY A 14 7.68 -11.34 -10.56
C GLY A 14 8.87 -10.53 -11.09
N PHE A 15 8.66 -9.28 -11.52
CA PHE A 15 9.75 -8.42 -12.00
C PHE A 15 10.40 -7.64 -10.86
N ARG A 16 11.72 -7.77 -10.75
CA ARG A 16 12.52 -6.92 -9.85
C ARG A 16 12.59 -5.47 -10.34
N ALA A 17 12.56 -5.25 -11.65
CA ALA A 17 12.51 -3.95 -12.28
C ALA A 17 11.74 -4.05 -13.62
N PRO A 18 10.85 -3.10 -13.94
CA PRO A 18 10.15 -3.10 -15.21
C PRO A 18 11.10 -2.78 -16.37
N ALA A 19 10.97 -3.52 -17.46
CA ALA A 19 11.57 -3.13 -18.73
C ALA A 19 10.89 -1.85 -19.27
N ALA A 20 11.57 -1.10 -20.14
CA ALA A 20 11.07 0.18 -20.66
C ALA A 20 9.65 0.08 -21.25
N HIS A 21 9.36 -0.99 -21.98
CA HIS A 21 8.05 -1.23 -22.59
C HIS A 21 6.92 -1.54 -21.58
N ASN A 22 7.25 -2.05 -20.39
CA ASN A 22 6.27 -2.35 -19.34
C ASN A 22 6.15 -1.22 -18.31
N ARG A 23 6.93 -0.15 -18.46
CA ARG A 23 7.03 0.89 -17.44
C ARG A 23 5.70 1.62 -17.23
N GLU A 24 5.00 1.95 -18.30
CA GLU A 24 3.68 2.59 -18.22
C GLU A 24 2.65 1.69 -17.51
N VAL A 25 2.65 0.38 -17.81
CA VAL A 25 1.77 -0.58 -17.15
C VAL A 25 2.10 -0.71 -15.66
N PHE A 26 3.39 -0.74 -15.32
CA PHE A 26 3.86 -0.77 -13.93
C PHE A 26 3.47 0.49 -13.18
N ASP A 27 3.73 1.66 -13.74
CA ASP A 27 3.44 2.94 -13.11
C ASP A 27 1.92 3.09 -12.91
N ARG A 28 1.12 2.74 -13.91
CA ARG A 28 -0.35 2.72 -13.80
C ARG A 28 -0.84 1.80 -12.68
N ALA A 29 -0.33 0.57 -12.60
CA ALA A 29 -0.72 -0.36 -11.54
C ALA A 29 -0.37 0.18 -10.14
N VAL A 30 0.82 0.80 -10.00
CA VAL A 30 1.24 1.42 -8.72
C VAL A 30 0.32 2.56 -8.33
N GLU A 31 -0.08 3.42 -9.26
CA GLU A 31 -1.03 4.51 -8.99
C GLU A 31 -2.41 3.98 -8.59
N GLU A 32 -2.96 3.01 -9.32
CA GLU A 32 -4.28 2.42 -9.03
C GLU A 32 -4.33 1.77 -7.63
N ILE A 33 -3.30 1.01 -7.26
CA ILE A 33 -3.21 0.40 -5.93
C ILE A 33 -3.03 1.46 -4.85
N THR A 34 -2.24 2.50 -5.13
CA THR A 34 -2.07 3.61 -4.18
C THR A 34 -3.41 4.30 -3.92
N ALA A 35 -4.14 4.65 -4.97
CA ALA A 35 -5.46 5.27 -4.86
C ALA A 35 -6.45 4.37 -4.11
N ALA A 36 -6.55 3.10 -4.48
CA ALA A 36 -7.43 2.14 -3.81
C ALA A 36 -7.11 2.00 -2.31
N THR A 37 -5.82 1.99 -1.96
CA THR A 37 -5.41 1.91 -0.55
C THR A 37 -5.72 3.21 0.21
N MET A 38 -5.61 4.38 -0.45
CA MET A 38 -6.04 5.65 0.15
C MET A 38 -7.54 5.66 0.42
N THR A 39 -8.37 5.25 -0.54
CA THR A 39 -9.81 5.14 -0.35
C THR A 39 -10.16 4.18 0.79
N LEU A 40 -9.45 3.05 0.90
CA LEU A 40 -9.65 2.11 2.00
C LEU A 40 -9.29 2.75 3.35
N LEU A 41 -8.13 3.41 3.47
CA LEU A 41 -7.72 4.04 4.72
C LEU A 41 -8.63 5.20 5.12
N ASP A 42 -9.13 5.97 4.16
CA ASP A 42 -10.10 7.05 4.37
C ASP A 42 -11.42 6.51 4.94
N GLY A 43 -11.89 5.37 4.40
CA GLY A 43 -13.10 4.70 4.88
C GLY A 43 -12.91 3.84 6.13
N LEU A 44 -11.68 3.65 6.62
CA LEU A 44 -11.43 2.84 7.81
C LEU A 44 -11.59 3.68 9.07
N GLU A 45 -12.71 3.49 9.77
CA GLU A 45 -12.86 3.93 11.15
C GLU A 45 -12.02 3.04 12.08
N ILE A 46 -10.79 3.46 12.34
CA ILE A 46 -9.96 2.82 13.36
C ILE A 46 -10.57 3.16 14.73
N ARG A 47 -11.44 2.28 15.26
CA ARG A 47 -11.79 2.32 16.68
C ARG A 47 -10.49 2.23 17.45
N GLY A 48 -10.13 3.36 18.05
CA GLY A 48 -8.85 3.58 18.70
C GLY A 48 -8.46 2.37 19.50
N SER A 49 -7.23 1.89 19.27
CA SER A 49 -6.59 0.91 20.11
C SER A 49 -6.82 1.32 21.55
N GLY A 50 -7.72 0.59 22.21
CA GLY A 50 -8.10 0.81 23.59
C GLY A 50 -6.82 0.97 24.39
N ALA A 51 -6.80 2.05 25.17
CA ALA A 51 -5.68 2.46 25.97
C ALA A 51 -4.92 1.26 26.54
N ARG A 52 -3.61 1.21 26.32
CA ARG A 52 -2.71 0.56 27.29
C ARG A 52 -2.74 1.41 28.56
N SER A 53 -3.84 1.31 29.29
CA SER A 53 -4.01 1.77 30.65
C SER A 53 -4.14 0.53 31.54
N THR A 54 -3.06 -0.23 31.69
CA THR A 54 -2.82 -1.23 32.75
C THR A 54 -1.31 -1.47 32.78
N ALA A 55 -0.54 -1.40 33.86
CA ALA A 55 -0.72 -1.21 35.29
C ALA A 55 0.57 -0.50 35.78
N GLY A 56 0.57 0.40 36.79
CA GLY A 56 0.32 0.05 38.18
C GLY A 56 1.56 -0.63 38.77
N GLY A 57 2.43 0.16 39.42
CA GLY A 57 3.63 -0.26 40.13
C GLY A 57 4.39 0.94 40.69
#